data_AF-A0A0D1D8N7-F1
#
_entry.id   AF-A0A0D1D8N7-F1
#
_cell.length_a   1.000
_cell.length_b   1.000
_cell.length_c   1.000
_cell.angle_alpha   90.00
_cell.angle_beta   90.00
_cell.angle_gamma   90.00
#
_symmetry.space_group_name_H-M   'P 1'
#
loop_
_entity.id
_entity.type
_entity.pdbx_description
1 polymer ?
#
loop_
_entity_poly.entity_id
_entity_poly.type
_entity_poly.pdbx_seq_one_letter_code
_entity_poly.pdbx_strand_id
1 'polypeptide(L)'
;MNTRFDPAHARSPARAAIHARAQARAAAESVADSFDWRPDTALTFLAGALTSYAETDSFMGALDEMTEFALRRVGEGEVAFRDFDGRIAGTLSADRAEVIFAGVTASRLMREVISRYCAGPTGLPERAEVDAGGRTIHLAAARLSRGRMVRHVCEDTLTQNAMGCGMRAARLTLAPLPPGVLMLGQPGPTPED
;
A
#
# COMPACT_ATOMS: atom_id res chain seq x y z
N MET A 1 -19.42 64.89 7.55
CA MET A 1 -20.45 63.85 7.41
C MET A 1 -19.94 62.81 6.41
N ASN A 2 -19.83 61.55 6.87
CA ASN A 2 -20.01 60.25 6.17
C ASN A 2 -19.57 60.11 4.69
N THR A 3 -18.96 59.02 4.20
CA THR A 3 -18.47 57.72 4.67
C THR A 3 -17.96 57.00 3.42
N ARG A 4 -16.92 56.15 3.53
CA ARG A 4 -16.73 54.81 2.90
C ARG A 4 -15.23 54.61 2.58
N PHE A 5 -14.45 53.87 3.38
CA PHE A 5 -14.40 52.40 3.55
C PHE A 5 -14.23 51.69 2.18
N ASP A 6 -13.25 50.83 1.88
CA ASP A 6 -11.90 50.47 2.38
C ASP A 6 -11.37 49.48 1.31
N PRO A 7 -10.17 49.63 0.72
CA PRO A 7 -9.67 48.73 -0.32
C PRO A 7 -9.05 47.47 0.30
N ALA A 8 -9.87 46.59 0.87
CA ALA A 8 -9.36 45.39 1.55
C ALA A 8 -10.20 44.14 1.28
N HIS A 9 -10.37 43.75 0.01
CA HIS A 9 -10.85 42.41 -0.36
C HIS A 9 -9.91 41.72 -1.36
N ALA A 10 -8.59 41.90 -1.18
CA ALA A 10 -7.63 40.94 -1.70
C ALA A 10 -7.86 39.61 -0.99
N ARG A 11 -8.63 38.71 -1.63
CA ARG A 11 -8.80 37.32 -1.17
C ARG A 11 -7.40 36.75 -0.97
N SER A 12 -7.02 36.53 0.29
CA SER A 12 -5.69 36.08 0.65
C SER A 12 -5.30 34.86 -0.19
N PRO A 13 -4.16 34.88 -0.92
CA PRO A 13 -3.73 33.77 -1.77
C PRO A 13 -3.56 32.46 -0.99
N ALA A 14 -3.33 32.56 0.33
CA ALA A 14 -3.32 31.41 1.23
C ALA A 14 -4.70 30.73 1.36
N ARG A 15 -5.79 31.51 1.44
CA ARG A 15 -7.17 30.96 1.48
C ARG A 15 -7.55 30.35 0.14
N ALA A 16 -7.13 30.94 -0.98
CA ALA A 16 -7.33 30.38 -2.30
C ALA A 16 -6.57 29.05 -2.48
N ALA A 17 -5.33 28.97 -1.99
CA ALA A 17 -4.53 27.74 -2.02
C ALA A 17 -5.11 26.63 -1.12
N ILE A 18 -5.63 26.98 0.07
CA ILE A 18 -6.30 26.03 0.96
C ILE A 18 -7.61 25.51 0.32
N HIS A 19 -8.41 26.40 -0.29
CA HIS A 19 -9.62 25.99 -1.00
C HIS A 19 -9.31 25.14 -2.24
N ALA A 20 -8.26 25.47 -3.01
CA ALA A 20 -7.84 24.68 -4.16
C ALA A 20 -7.34 23.29 -3.75
N ARG A 21 -6.59 23.18 -2.63
CA ARG A 21 -6.18 21.89 -2.05
C ARG A 21 -7.37 21.09 -1.55
N ALA A 22 -8.33 21.74 -0.89
CA ALA A 22 -9.56 21.08 -0.43
C ALA A 22 -10.44 20.62 -1.60
N GLN A 23 -10.54 21.40 -2.68
CA GLN A 23 -11.26 21.03 -3.89
C GLN A 23 -10.57 19.92 -4.67
N ALA A 24 -9.23 19.91 -4.76
CA ALA A 24 -8.47 18.81 -5.35
C ALA A 24 -8.64 17.52 -4.53
N ARG A 25 -8.70 17.62 -3.18
CA ARG A 25 -8.99 16.50 -2.29
C ARG A 25 -10.42 15.99 -2.45
N ALA A 26 -11.41 16.88 -2.54
CA ALA A 26 -12.81 16.54 -2.76
C ALA A 26 -13.09 15.98 -4.17
N ALA A 27 -12.39 16.47 -5.20
CA ALA A 27 -12.45 15.93 -6.55
C ALA A 27 -11.78 14.55 -6.65
N ALA A 28 -10.66 14.33 -5.94
CA ALA A 28 -10.05 13.01 -5.79
C ALA A 28 -10.95 12.04 -5.01
N GLU A 29 -11.78 12.54 -4.08
CA GLU A 29 -12.80 11.77 -3.38
C GLU A 29 -14.00 11.42 -4.28
N SER A 30 -14.38 12.31 -5.21
CA SER A 30 -15.50 12.10 -6.15
C SER A 30 -15.20 11.14 -7.31
N VAL A 31 -13.93 10.85 -7.63
CA VAL A 31 -13.53 9.89 -8.69
C VAL A 31 -13.19 8.51 -8.12
N ALA A 32 -13.09 8.38 -6.79
CA ALA A 32 -12.86 7.10 -6.13
C ALA A 32 -14.06 6.14 -6.29
N ASP A 33 -15.29 6.66 -6.44
CA ASP A 33 -16.50 5.84 -6.58
C ASP A 33 -16.67 5.18 -7.96
N SER A 34 -15.88 5.55 -8.97
CA SER A 34 -15.93 4.89 -10.29
C SER A 34 -14.88 3.78 -10.47
N PHE A 35 -13.95 3.62 -9.53
CA PHE A 35 -12.95 2.55 -9.59
C PHE A 35 -13.37 1.41 -8.68
N ASP A 36 -14.03 0.41 -9.28
CA ASP A 36 -14.47 -0.80 -8.59
C ASP A 36 -13.25 -1.53 -8.00
N TRP A 37 -13.02 -1.35 -6.71
CA TRP A 37 -11.97 -2.04 -5.96
C TRP A 37 -12.29 -3.54 -5.92
N ARG A 38 -11.36 -4.35 -6.41
CA ARG A 38 -11.50 -5.81 -6.51
C ARG A 38 -10.49 -6.52 -5.61
N PRO A 39 -10.89 -6.92 -4.39
CA PRO A 39 -9.98 -7.57 -3.46
C PRO A 39 -9.45 -8.92 -3.99
N ASP A 40 -10.20 -9.61 -4.86
CA ASP A 40 -9.79 -10.91 -5.40
C ASP A 40 -8.55 -10.83 -6.29
N THR A 41 -8.43 -9.79 -7.14
CA THR A 41 -7.22 -9.59 -7.96
C THR A 41 -6.00 -9.31 -7.08
N ALA A 42 -6.17 -8.54 -6.00
CA ALA A 42 -5.11 -8.28 -5.05
C ALA A 42 -4.69 -9.53 -4.26
N LEU A 43 -5.65 -10.40 -3.93
CA LEU A 43 -5.41 -11.71 -3.32
C LEU A 43 -4.65 -12.64 -4.25
N THR A 44 -5.04 -12.75 -5.52
CA THR A 44 -4.34 -13.58 -6.50
C THR A 44 -2.88 -13.15 -6.64
N PHE A 45 -2.62 -11.85 -6.81
CA PHE A 45 -1.27 -11.31 -6.85
C PHE A 45 -0.47 -11.69 -5.59
N LEU A 46 -1.03 -11.45 -4.40
CA LEU A 46 -0.34 -11.72 -3.13
C LEU A 46 -0.08 -13.20 -2.90
N ALA A 47 -1.03 -14.07 -3.26
CA ALA A 47 -0.84 -15.51 -3.22
C ALA A 47 0.35 -15.94 -4.09
N GLY A 48 0.43 -15.45 -5.33
CA GLY A 48 1.56 -15.73 -6.23
C GLY A 48 2.89 -15.22 -5.68
N ALA A 49 2.93 -13.98 -5.20
CA ALA A 49 4.15 -13.38 -4.65
C ALA A 49 4.67 -14.11 -3.41
N LEU A 50 3.79 -14.40 -2.44
CA LEU A 50 4.18 -15.11 -1.22
C LEU A 50 4.55 -16.58 -1.50
N THR A 51 3.89 -17.23 -2.46
CA THR A 51 4.22 -18.61 -2.86
C THR A 51 5.57 -18.66 -3.56
N SER A 52 5.80 -17.79 -4.54
CA SER A 52 7.09 -17.68 -5.24
C SER A 52 8.23 -17.45 -4.26
N TYR A 53 8.05 -16.54 -3.30
CA TYR A 53 9.05 -16.30 -2.26
C TYR A 53 9.22 -17.49 -1.32
N ALA A 54 8.15 -18.19 -0.93
CA ALA A 54 8.23 -19.38 -0.07
C ALA A 54 8.97 -20.56 -0.73
N GLU A 55 8.84 -20.70 -2.05
CA GLU A 55 9.41 -21.80 -2.81
C GLU A 55 10.83 -21.52 -3.28
N THR A 56 11.06 -20.32 -3.83
CA THR A 56 12.26 -19.96 -4.60
C THR A 56 13.16 -18.93 -3.92
N ASP A 57 12.71 -18.34 -2.80
CA ASP A 57 13.42 -17.24 -2.11
C ASP A 57 13.55 -15.96 -2.97
N SER A 58 12.58 -15.76 -3.87
CA SER A 58 12.51 -14.63 -4.79
C SER A 58 11.07 -14.22 -5.04
N PHE A 59 10.78 -12.92 -5.17
CA PHE A 59 9.48 -12.45 -5.65
C PHE A 59 9.39 -12.36 -7.17
N MET A 60 10.50 -12.54 -7.91
CA MET A 60 10.50 -12.35 -9.37
C MET A 60 9.58 -13.33 -10.10
N GLY A 61 9.35 -14.53 -9.57
CA GLY A 61 8.45 -15.53 -10.14
C GLY A 61 6.99 -15.34 -9.76
N ALA A 62 6.63 -14.25 -9.08
CA ALA A 62 5.26 -14.01 -8.61
C ALA A 62 4.21 -13.97 -9.73
N LEU A 63 4.64 -13.63 -10.95
CA LEU A 63 3.77 -13.34 -12.09
C LEU A 63 3.96 -14.31 -13.27
N ASP A 64 4.78 -15.35 -13.13
CA ASP A 64 5.15 -16.25 -14.24
C ASP A 64 3.92 -16.96 -14.86
N GLU A 65 2.89 -17.20 -14.04
CA GLU A 65 1.64 -17.86 -14.46
C GLU A 65 0.46 -16.89 -14.62
N MET A 66 0.66 -15.59 -14.41
CA MET A 66 -0.42 -14.59 -14.42
C MET A 66 -0.47 -13.85 -15.76
N THR A 67 -1.43 -14.23 -16.61
CA THR A 67 -1.56 -13.71 -17.98
C THR A 67 -2.11 -12.29 -18.07
N GLU A 68 -2.72 -11.80 -17.00
CA GLU A 68 -3.35 -10.48 -16.92
C GLU A 68 -2.36 -9.33 -16.64
N PHE A 69 -1.07 -9.64 -16.50
CA PHE A 69 -0.01 -8.66 -16.22
C PHE A 69 0.93 -8.49 -17.41
N ALA A 70 1.20 -7.23 -17.74
CA ALA A 70 2.31 -6.85 -18.60
C ALA A 70 3.59 -6.69 -17.76
N LEU A 71 4.67 -7.33 -18.20
CA LEU A 71 5.99 -7.30 -17.54
C LEU A 71 7.01 -6.50 -18.35
N ARG A 72 7.83 -5.72 -17.68
CA ARG A 72 8.95 -4.98 -18.29
C ARG A 72 10.16 -4.99 -17.36
N ARG A 73 11.31 -5.46 -17.85
CA ARG A 73 12.58 -5.31 -17.13
C ARG A 73 12.95 -3.84 -17.00
N VAL A 74 13.30 -3.40 -15.80
CA VAL A 74 13.66 -2.00 -15.50
C VAL A 74 15.10 -1.84 -15.01
N GLY A 75 15.71 -2.91 -14.52
CA GLY A 75 17.10 -2.94 -14.09
C GLY A 75 17.62 -4.37 -13.98
N GLU A 76 18.85 -4.50 -13.49
CA GLU A 76 19.42 -5.80 -13.17
C GLU A 76 18.69 -6.38 -11.94
N GLY A 77 17.99 -7.50 -12.13
CA GLY A 77 17.25 -8.16 -11.05
C GLY A 77 15.92 -7.50 -10.65
N GLU A 78 15.39 -6.56 -11.46
CA GLU A 78 14.11 -5.92 -11.19
C GLU A 78 13.16 -5.93 -12.41
N VAL A 79 11.91 -6.32 -12.15
CA VAL A 79 10.83 -6.35 -13.13
C VAL A 79 9.71 -5.42 -12.68
N ALA A 80 9.36 -4.46 -13.52
CA ALA A 80 8.14 -3.69 -13.35
C ALA A 80 6.97 -4.44 -13.98
N PHE A 81 5.80 -4.33 -13.35
CA PHE A 81 4.58 -4.95 -13.83
C PHE A 81 3.39 -3.99 -13.75
N ARG A 82 2.38 -4.27 -14.57
CA ARG A 82 1.08 -3.60 -14.54
C ARG A 82 0.00 -4.54 -15.05
N ASP A 83 -1.13 -4.61 -14.37
CA ASP A 83 -2.31 -5.33 -14.85
C ASP A 83 -2.96 -4.60 -16.05
N PHE A 84 -3.69 -5.32 -16.90
CA PHE A 84 -4.34 -4.71 -18.07
C PHE A 84 -5.42 -3.69 -17.70
N ASP A 85 -6.03 -3.82 -16.53
CA ASP A 85 -7.03 -2.89 -16.02
C ASP A 85 -6.42 -1.64 -15.35
N GLY A 86 -5.09 -1.59 -15.20
CA GLY A 86 -4.37 -0.49 -14.57
C GLY A 86 -4.66 -0.32 -13.07
N ARG A 87 -5.24 -1.33 -12.41
CA ARG A 87 -5.54 -1.32 -10.97
C ARG A 87 -4.34 -1.68 -10.12
N ILE A 88 -3.42 -2.48 -10.65
CA ILE A 88 -2.27 -3.01 -9.92
C ILE A 88 -1.03 -2.75 -10.76
N ALA A 89 -0.07 -2.05 -10.18
CA ALA A 89 1.24 -1.85 -10.80
C ALA A 89 2.33 -1.89 -9.73
N GLY A 90 3.55 -2.20 -10.13
CA GLY A 90 4.61 -2.29 -9.15
C GLY A 90 5.94 -2.74 -9.72
N THR A 91 6.85 -3.08 -8.82
CA THR A 91 8.12 -3.71 -9.13
C THR A 91 8.39 -4.93 -8.25
N LEU A 92 9.12 -5.89 -8.81
CA LEU A 92 9.53 -7.12 -8.17
C LEU A 92 11.04 -7.27 -8.30
N SER A 93 11.71 -7.58 -7.19
CA SER A 93 13.09 -8.05 -7.13
C SER A 93 13.14 -9.39 -6.39
N ALA A 94 14.34 -9.94 -6.19
CA ALA A 94 14.49 -11.14 -5.37
C ALA A 94 14.03 -10.92 -3.91
N ASP A 95 14.38 -9.77 -3.33
CA ASP A 95 14.24 -9.46 -1.91
C ASP A 95 13.11 -8.47 -1.60
N ARG A 96 12.36 -8.01 -2.60
CA ARG A 96 11.31 -7.00 -2.41
C ARG A 96 10.22 -7.10 -3.46
N ALA A 97 8.97 -6.90 -3.05
CA ALA A 97 7.87 -6.56 -3.94
C ALA A 97 7.28 -5.21 -3.52
N GLU A 98 7.26 -4.23 -4.41
CA GLU A 98 6.55 -2.96 -4.22
C GLU A 98 5.34 -2.92 -5.16
N VAL A 99 4.15 -2.72 -4.60
CA VAL A 99 2.89 -2.82 -5.33
C VAL A 99 2.00 -1.65 -4.99
N ILE A 100 1.36 -1.07 -5.99
CA ILE A 100 0.38 0.00 -5.90
C ILE A 100 -0.97 -0.57 -6.32
N PHE A 101 -1.93 -0.50 -5.41
CA PHE A 101 -3.32 -0.86 -5.65
C PHE A 101 -4.15 0.42 -5.77
N ALA A 102 -4.68 0.69 -6.96
CA ALA A 102 -5.52 1.85 -7.23
C ALA A 102 -6.96 1.64 -6.70
N GLY A 103 -7.59 2.72 -6.23
CA GLY A 103 -8.98 2.71 -5.75
C GLY A 103 -9.16 2.17 -4.32
N VAL A 104 -8.08 1.93 -3.58
CA VAL A 104 -8.13 1.39 -2.21
C VAL A 104 -7.21 2.17 -1.28
N THR A 105 -7.58 2.26 0.00
CA THR A 105 -6.71 2.80 1.06
C THR A 105 -5.90 1.69 1.72
N ALA A 106 -4.77 2.03 2.31
CA ALA A 106 -3.92 1.07 3.02
C ALA A 106 -4.68 0.37 4.14
N SER A 107 -5.47 1.10 4.93
CA SER A 107 -6.35 0.52 5.96
C SER A 107 -7.32 -0.52 5.39
N ARG A 108 -7.91 -0.27 4.21
CA ARG A 108 -8.86 -1.19 3.58
C ARG A 108 -8.16 -2.41 3.01
N LEU A 109 -7.01 -2.22 2.33
CA LEU A 109 -6.18 -3.32 1.84
C LEU A 109 -5.73 -4.24 2.98
N MET A 110 -5.26 -3.66 4.09
CA MET A 110 -4.84 -4.40 5.28
C MET A 110 -5.97 -5.22 5.91
N ARG A 111 -7.22 -4.76 5.78
CA ARG A 111 -8.40 -5.40 6.36
C ARG A 111 -9.05 -6.46 5.48
N GLU A 112 -9.07 -6.26 4.17
CA GLU A 112 -9.79 -7.15 3.26
C GLU A 112 -8.88 -8.23 2.65
N VAL A 113 -7.58 -7.95 2.59
CA VAL A 113 -6.60 -8.75 1.86
C VAL A 113 -5.50 -9.27 2.78
N ILE A 114 -4.71 -8.39 3.42
CA ILE A 114 -3.53 -8.81 4.20
C ILE A 114 -3.92 -9.66 5.42
N SER A 115 -5.05 -9.36 6.06
CA SER A 115 -5.55 -10.16 7.19
C SER A 115 -5.85 -11.62 6.86
N ARG A 116 -6.02 -11.98 5.58
CA ARG A 116 -6.22 -13.38 5.17
C ARG A 116 -4.95 -14.21 5.27
N TYR A 117 -3.78 -13.58 5.18
CA TYR A 117 -2.48 -14.24 5.26
C TYR A 117 -1.79 -14.05 6.61
N CYS A 118 -2.16 -13.00 7.34
CA CYS A 118 -1.60 -12.67 8.63
C CYS A 118 -2.57 -13.09 9.75
N ALA A 119 -2.42 -14.32 10.24
CA ALA A 119 -3.09 -14.78 11.45
C ALA A 119 -2.13 -14.66 12.65
N GLY A 120 -2.39 -13.71 13.55
CA GLY A 120 -1.78 -13.69 14.89
C GLY A 120 -2.48 -14.67 15.84
N PRO A 121 -2.06 -14.73 17.12
CA PRO A 121 -2.71 -15.55 18.16
C PRO A 121 -4.21 -15.26 18.32
N THR A 122 -4.66 -14.07 17.90
CA THR A 122 -6.05 -13.60 17.92
C THR A 122 -6.76 -13.74 16.56
N GLY A 123 -6.12 -14.32 15.55
CA GLY A 123 -6.68 -14.51 14.21
C GLY A 123 -6.72 -13.25 13.33
N LEU A 124 -6.09 -12.16 13.76
CA LEU A 124 -6.00 -10.90 13.00
C LEU A 124 -4.53 -10.48 12.82
N PRO A 125 -4.21 -9.68 11.78
CA PRO A 125 -2.88 -9.13 11.62
C PRO A 125 -2.51 -8.26 12.82
N GLU A 126 -1.28 -8.40 13.34
CA GLU A 126 -0.69 -7.45 14.27
C GLU A 126 -0.48 -6.12 13.54
N ARG A 127 -1.48 -5.25 13.61
CA ARG A 127 -1.45 -3.92 13.02
C ARG A 127 -0.73 -2.99 13.98
N ALA A 128 0.50 -2.62 13.64
CA ALA A 128 1.09 -1.41 14.18
C ALA A 128 0.77 -0.26 13.23
N GLU A 129 0.10 0.76 13.74
CA GLU A 129 0.00 2.07 13.10
C GLU A 129 1.09 2.96 13.68
N VAL A 130 2.03 3.36 12.82
CA VAL A 130 3.09 4.31 13.19
C VAL A 130 2.78 5.62 12.50
N ASP A 131 2.56 6.68 13.28
CA ASP A 131 2.54 8.04 12.75
C ASP A 131 3.99 8.52 12.56
N ALA A 132 4.47 8.45 11.32
CA ALA A 132 5.81 8.87 10.94
C ALA A 132 5.76 10.17 10.13
N GLY A 133 5.64 11.29 10.84
CA GLY A 133 5.65 12.63 10.24
C GLY A 133 4.35 12.97 9.51
N GLY A 134 3.20 12.61 10.08
CA GLY A 134 1.87 12.86 9.50
C GLY A 134 1.44 11.80 8.47
N ARG A 135 2.07 10.62 8.51
CA ARG A 135 1.76 9.49 7.63
C ARG A 135 1.48 8.27 8.50
N THR A 136 0.30 7.69 8.32
CA THR A 136 -0.10 6.41 8.89
C THR A 136 0.55 5.28 8.08
N ILE A 137 1.43 4.51 8.73
CA ILE A 137 2.01 3.28 8.17
C ILE A 137 1.40 2.08 8.89
N HIS A 138 0.83 1.16 8.12
CA HIS A 138 0.33 -0.11 8.64
C HIS A 138 1.37 -1.21 8.44
N LEU A 139 1.67 -1.94 9.50
CA LEU A 139 2.59 -3.07 9.50
C LEU A 139 1.85 -4.38 9.75
N ALA A 140 2.32 -5.46 9.15
CA ALA A 140 1.98 -6.84 9.53
C ALA A 140 3.14 -7.79 9.15
N ALA A 141 3.15 -8.99 9.71
CA ALA A 141 4.04 -10.05 9.24
C ALA A 141 3.27 -11.36 9.05
N ALA A 142 3.69 -12.15 8.07
CA ALA A 142 3.21 -13.50 7.86
C ALA A 142 4.37 -14.48 7.96
N ARG A 143 4.13 -15.59 8.65
CA ARG A 143 5.02 -16.75 8.63
C ARG A 143 4.59 -17.67 7.49
N LEU A 144 5.50 -17.91 6.57
CA LEU A 144 5.31 -18.79 5.43
C LEU A 144 5.82 -20.21 5.74
N SER A 145 5.64 -21.11 4.78
CA SER A 145 6.22 -22.45 4.85
C SER A 145 7.75 -22.37 5.02
N ARG A 146 8.34 -23.44 5.58
CA ARG A 146 9.79 -23.54 5.87
C ARG A 146 10.32 -22.50 6.87
N GLY A 147 9.45 -21.83 7.62
CA GLY A 147 9.83 -20.89 8.67
C GLY A 147 10.25 -19.50 8.16
N ARG A 148 10.05 -19.21 6.87
CA ARG A 148 10.31 -17.88 6.30
C ARG A 148 9.30 -16.87 6.84
N MET A 149 9.72 -15.62 6.99
CA MET A 149 8.85 -14.54 7.44
C MET A 149 8.89 -13.39 6.44
N VAL A 150 7.73 -12.80 6.15
CA VAL A 150 7.61 -11.63 5.28
C VAL A 150 6.90 -10.53 6.04
N ARG A 151 7.51 -9.34 6.04
CA ARG A 151 6.92 -8.10 6.52
C ARG A 151 6.11 -7.45 5.40
N HIS A 152 4.93 -6.99 5.78
CA HIS A 152 4.02 -6.20 4.97
C HIS A 152 4.05 -4.78 5.54
N VAL A 153 4.39 -3.82 4.69
CA VAL A 153 4.33 -2.39 5.00
C VAL A 153 3.34 -1.75 4.05
N CYS A 154 2.26 -1.19 4.56
CA CYS A 154 1.22 -0.60 3.75
C CYS A 154 0.94 0.85 4.15
N GLU A 155 0.92 1.75 3.17
CA GLU A 155 0.68 3.18 3.37
C GLU A 155 -0.20 3.76 2.27
N ASP A 156 -0.94 4.80 2.61
CA ASP A 156 -1.77 5.52 1.65
C ASP A 156 -0.87 6.33 0.70
N THR A 157 -1.21 6.30 -0.58
CA THR A 157 -0.54 7.06 -1.63
C THR A 157 -1.56 7.61 -2.64
N LEU A 158 -1.06 8.37 -3.61
CA LEU A 158 -1.83 8.84 -4.75
C LEU A 158 -1.19 8.28 -6.03
N THR A 159 -2.03 7.73 -6.90
CA THR A 159 -1.65 7.37 -8.26
C THR A 159 -2.43 8.20 -9.27
N GLN A 160 -1.97 8.28 -10.51
CA GLN A 160 -2.72 8.92 -11.59
C GLN A 160 -3.61 7.89 -12.28
N ASN A 161 -4.88 8.25 -12.53
CA ASN A 161 -5.74 7.45 -13.41
C ASN A 161 -5.44 7.72 -14.89
N ALA A 162 -6.12 7.01 -15.79
CA ALA A 162 -5.95 7.19 -17.24
C ALA A 162 -6.27 8.61 -17.75
N MET A 163 -7.00 9.41 -16.97
CA MET A 163 -7.35 10.81 -17.26
C MET A 163 -6.40 11.82 -16.59
N GLY A 164 -5.34 11.35 -15.93
CA GLY A 164 -4.37 12.20 -15.22
C GLY A 164 -4.86 12.76 -13.88
N CYS A 165 -6.05 12.36 -13.41
CA CYS A 165 -6.56 12.75 -12.10
C CYS A 165 -5.92 11.90 -11.00
N GLY A 166 -5.60 12.54 -9.87
CA GLY A 166 -5.11 11.85 -8.67
C GLY A 166 -6.20 10.95 -8.09
N MET A 167 -5.86 9.68 -7.87
CA MET A 167 -6.70 8.65 -7.29
C MET A 167 -6.05 8.12 -6.02
N ARG A 168 -6.88 7.84 -5.02
CA ARG A 168 -6.43 7.14 -3.80
C ARG A 168 -5.89 5.75 -4.17
N ALA A 169 -4.75 5.41 -3.60
CA ALA A 169 -4.13 4.12 -3.77
C ALA A 169 -3.46 3.66 -2.47
N ALA A 170 -3.26 2.36 -2.36
CA ALA A 170 -2.47 1.77 -1.29
C ALA A 170 -1.15 1.30 -1.88
N ARG A 171 -0.04 1.72 -1.28
CA ARG A 171 1.27 1.15 -1.58
C ARG A 171 1.57 0.06 -0.57
N LEU A 172 1.84 -1.15 -1.05
CA LEU A 172 2.24 -2.30 -0.27
C LEU A 172 3.70 -2.64 -0.61
N THR A 173 4.54 -2.73 0.41
CA THR A 173 5.87 -3.32 0.30
C THR A 173 5.90 -4.65 1.03
N LEU A 174 6.32 -5.70 0.32
CA LEU A 174 6.69 -6.98 0.88
C LEU A 174 8.21 -7.06 0.96
N ALA A 175 8.72 -7.43 2.13
CA ALA A 175 10.14 -7.65 2.33
C ALA A 175 10.37 -8.83 3.28
N PRO A 176 11.31 -9.75 2.98
CA PRO A 176 11.69 -10.81 3.89
C PRO A 176 12.21 -10.24 5.20
N LEU A 177 11.90 -10.92 6.30
CA LEU A 177 12.54 -10.65 7.58
C LEU A 177 13.64 -11.68 7.82
N PRO A 178 14.85 -11.25 8.21
CA PRO A 178 15.87 -12.19 8.62
C PRO A 178 15.36 -13.02 9.82
N PRO A 179 15.78 -14.29 9.93
CA PRO A 179 15.43 -15.13 11.07
C PRO A 179 15.90 -14.48 12.39
N GLY A 180 15.05 -14.52 13.42
CA GLY A 180 15.37 -13.98 14.75
C GLY A 180 14.97 -12.51 14.99
N VAL A 181 14.32 -11.84 14.03
CA VAL A 181 13.71 -10.52 14.30
C VAL A 181 12.52 -10.69 15.24
N LEU A 182 12.60 -10.06 16.41
CA LEU A 182 11.48 -9.96 17.37
C LEU A 182 10.34 -9.15 16.74
N MET A 183 9.25 -9.85 16.46
CA MET A 183 7.94 -9.22 16.27
C MET A 183 7.55 -8.55 17.58
N LEU A 184 7.17 -7.27 17.53
CA LEU A 184 6.56 -6.55 18.66
C LEU A 184 5.18 -7.16 18.96
N GLY A 185 5.17 -8.31 19.62
CA GLY A 185 3.96 -9.10 19.86
C GLY A 185 4.15 -10.31 20.78
N GLN A 186 5.38 -10.79 20.99
CA GLN A 186 5.62 -11.79 22.04
C GLN A 186 6.17 -11.09 23.30
N PRO A 187 5.44 -11.07 24.43
CA PRO A 187 6.12 -10.96 25.71
C PRO A 187 7.07 -12.16 25.78
N GLY A 188 8.38 -11.89 25.67
CA GLY A 188 9.37 -12.89 26.04
C GLY A 188 9.09 -13.32 27.48
N PRO A 189 9.37 -14.57 27.86
CA PRO A 189 9.30 -14.95 29.27
C PRO A 189 10.16 -13.97 30.06
N THR A 190 9.56 -13.30 31.04
CA THR A 190 10.31 -12.54 32.04
C THR A 190 11.35 -13.50 32.64
N PRO A 191 12.63 -13.12 32.74
CA PRO A 191 13.58 -13.92 33.47
C PRO A 191 13.03 -14.12 34.89
N GLU A 192 12.84 -15.38 35.28
CA GLU A 192 12.51 -15.74 36.65
C GLU A 192 13.76 -15.44 37.50
N ASP A 193 13.61 -14.52 38.46
CA ASP A 193 14.53 -14.35 39.59
C ASP A 193 14.28 -15.43 40.65
#